data_AF-A0A925E9L3-F1
#
_entry.id   AF-A0A925E9L3-F1
#
_cell.length_a   1.000
_cell.length_b   1.000
_cell.length_c   1.000
_cell.angle_alpha   90.00
_cell.angle_beta   90.00
_cell.angle_gamma   90.00
#
_symmetry.space_group_name_H-M   'P 1'
#
loop_
_entity.id
_entity.type
_entity.pdbx_description
1 polymer ?
#
loop_
_entity_poly.entity_id
_entity_poly.type
_entity_poly.pdbx_seq_one_letter_code
_entity_poly.pdbx_strand_id
1 'polypeptide(L)'
;MALFKSGNPTLRETAFEGTILQGITTGEEMTIRGTMNKFGFLFLMMMGTCFFSWGQFYKGVNPMPMLLIGVFGGLVLALVMAFKKQWSPYLAPAFALLEGLFVGSVSAYYDYAFKTSYPGIVMQAVGLTLIVTLVMYVLYQTRIIRV
;
A
#
# COMPACT_ATOMS: atom_id res chain seq x y z
N MET A 1 -30.43 34.35 -16.52
CA MET A 1 -29.58 33.54 -15.64
C MET A 1 -28.21 33.39 -16.29
N ALA A 2 -27.26 34.27 -15.96
CA ALA A 2 -25.94 34.33 -16.60
C ALA A 2 -24.84 34.77 -15.60
N LEU A 3 -24.99 34.40 -14.32
CA LEU A 3 -24.14 34.90 -13.23
C LEU A 3 -22.85 34.08 -13.00
N PHE A 4 -22.65 32.95 -13.69
CA PHE A 4 -21.48 32.07 -13.50
C PHE A 4 -20.76 31.65 -14.80
N LYS A 5 -20.86 32.46 -15.86
CA LYS A 5 -20.07 32.20 -17.08
C LYS A 5 -18.64 32.75 -16.92
N SER A 6 -17.82 32.05 -16.13
CA SER A 6 -16.41 32.38 -15.93
C SER A 6 -15.61 32.05 -17.20
N GLY A 7 -14.80 33.01 -17.67
CA GLY A 7 -13.83 32.79 -18.76
C GLY A 7 -12.67 31.87 -18.36
N ASN A 8 -12.53 31.57 -17.07
CA ASN A 8 -11.48 30.72 -16.52
C ASN A 8 -11.82 29.22 -16.74
N PRO A 9 -11.00 28.47 -17.51
CA PRO A 9 -11.22 27.04 -17.79
C PRO A 9 -11.35 26.15 -16.55
N THR A 10 -10.78 26.57 -15.41
CA THR A 10 -10.83 25.81 -14.15
C THR A 10 -12.09 26.05 -13.31
N LEU A 11 -12.84 27.12 -13.57
CA LEU A 11 -14.04 27.50 -12.81
C LEU A 11 -15.32 27.45 -13.67
N ARG A 12 -15.32 26.62 -14.71
CA ARG A 12 -16.50 26.42 -15.56
C ARG A 12 -17.49 25.47 -14.90
N GLU A 13 -18.78 25.74 -15.06
CA GLU A 13 -19.87 24.89 -14.53
C GLU A 13 -19.76 23.44 -14.99
N THR A 14 -19.24 23.18 -16.19
CA THR A 14 -18.99 21.83 -16.72
C THR A 14 -17.94 21.03 -15.94
N ALA A 15 -17.05 21.70 -15.20
CA ALA A 15 -16.09 21.03 -14.31
C ALA A 15 -16.76 20.56 -13.01
N PHE A 16 -17.86 21.20 -12.61
CA PHE A 16 -18.61 20.88 -11.39
C PHE A 16 -19.82 19.96 -11.65
N GLU A 17 -20.35 19.91 -12.88
CA GLU A 17 -21.47 19.02 -13.27
C GLU A 17 -21.19 17.54 -12.96
N GLY A 18 -19.96 17.07 -13.19
CA GLY A 18 -19.56 15.69 -12.87
C GLY A 18 -19.27 15.44 -11.38
N THR A 19 -19.15 16.48 -10.57
CA THR A 19 -18.79 16.34 -9.13
C THR A 19 -20.05 16.29 -8.26
N ILE A 20 -21.08 17.07 -8.59
CA ILE A 20 -22.27 17.23 -7.74
C ILE A 20 -23.33 16.15 -8.02
N LEU A 21 -23.53 15.73 -9.29
CA LEU A 21 -24.57 14.76 -9.64
C LEU A 21 -24.05 13.31 -9.72
N GLN A 22 -22.79 13.11 -10.10
CA GLN A 22 -22.16 11.78 -10.16
C GLN A 22 -21.72 11.29 -8.77
N GLY A 23 -21.49 12.21 -7.82
CA GLY A 23 -21.16 11.88 -6.43
C GLY A 23 -22.33 11.34 -5.60
N ILE A 24 -23.59 11.66 -5.98
CA ILE A 24 -24.79 11.23 -5.25
C ILE A 24 -25.35 9.89 -5.76
N THR A 25 -25.07 9.51 -7.01
CA THR A 25 -25.80 8.42 -7.70
C THR A 25 -24.97 7.19 -8.05
N THR A 26 -23.63 7.23 -8.01
CA THR A 26 -22.80 6.08 -8.46
C THR A 26 -21.50 5.87 -7.67
N GLY A 27 -21.16 6.73 -6.71
CA GLY A 27 -19.98 6.54 -5.87
C GLY A 27 -20.32 5.81 -4.58
N GLU A 28 -19.81 4.59 -4.37
CA GLU A 28 -19.67 4.07 -3.00
C GLU A 28 -18.90 5.12 -2.18
N GLU A 29 -19.57 5.81 -1.26
CA GLU A 29 -18.91 6.77 -0.39
C GLU A 29 -17.77 6.05 0.37
N MET A 30 -16.59 6.68 0.39
CA MET A 30 -15.42 6.10 1.06
C MET A 30 -15.65 6.09 2.58
N THR A 31 -16.12 4.96 3.12
CA THR A 31 -16.28 4.81 4.56
C THR A 31 -14.94 4.48 5.23
N ILE A 32 -14.67 5.08 6.38
CA ILE A 32 -13.48 4.77 7.21
C ILE A 32 -13.42 3.26 7.51
N ARG A 33 -14.59 2.65 7.81
CA ARG A 33 -14.69 1.22 8.10
C ARG A 33 -14.35 0.35 6.88
N GLY A 34 -14.80 0.74 5.69
CA GLY A 34 -14.47 0.06 4.43
C GLY A 34 -12.99 0.16 4.09
N THR A 35 -12.40 1.35 4.21
CA THR A 35 -10.97 1.58 3.98
C THR A 35 -10.11 0.77 4.94
N MET A 36 -10.50 0.69 6.23
CA MET A 36 -9.75 -0.04 7.24
C MET A 36 -9.80 -1.56 7.04
N ASN A 37 -10.94 -2.12 6.63
CA ASN A 37 -11.00 -3.54 6.27
C ASN A 37 -10.14 -3.86 5.04
N LYS A 38 -10.17 -3.01 4.01
CA LYS A 38 -9.34 -3.17 2.81
C LYS A 38 -7.85 -3.05 3.15
N PHE A 39 -7.46 -2.08 3.96
CA PHE A 39 -6.08 -1.93 4.45
C PHE A 39 -5.62 -3.18 5.22
N GLY A 40 -6.41 -3.65 6.19
CA GLY A 40 -6.04 -4.83 6.99
C GLY A 40 -5.84 -6.08 6.13
N PHE A 41 -6.70 -6.30 5.14
CA PHE A 41 -6.57 -7.42 4.21
C PHE A 41 -5.29 -7.34 3.38
N LEU A 42 -5.00 -6.18 2.77
CA LEU A 42 -3.78 -5.98 1.97
C LEU A 42 -2.51 -6.06 2.83
N PHE A 43 -2.56 -5.51 4.04
CA PHE A 43 -1.46 -5.55 4.99
C PHE A 43 -1.12 -6.99 5.39
N LEU A 44 -2.12 -7.84 5.66
CA LEU A 44 -1.89 -9.26 5.96
C LEU A 44 -1.24 -10.00 4.79
N MET A 45 -1.66 -9.74 3.55
CA MET A 45 -1.04 -10.32 2.35
C MET A 45 0.44 -9.92 2.21
N MET A 46 0.73 -8.64 2.43
CA MET A 46 2.09 -8.11 2.42
C MET A 46 2.94 -8.75 3.54
N MET A 47 2.41 -8.89 4.75
CA MET A 47 3.12 -9.55 5.86
C MET A 47 3.43 -11.02 5.54
N GLY A 48 2.46 -11.76 4.99
CA GLY A 48 2.65 -13.18 4.64
C GLY A 48 3.80 -13.38 3.65
N THR A 49 3.90 -12.53 2.64
CA THR A 49 4.98 -12.58 1.65
C THR A 49 6.31 -12.04 2.19
N CYS A 50 6.28 -11.04 3.06
CA CYS A 50 7.48 -10.54 3.75
C CYS A 50 8.13 -11.63 4.61
N PHE A 51 7.36 -12.31 5.46
CA PHE A 51 7.90 -13.41 6.27
C PHE A 51 8.36 -14.59 5.42
N PHE A 52 7.65 -14.90 4.33
CA PHE A 52 8.06 -15.93 3.40
C PHE A 52 9.42 -15.62 2.76
N SER A 53 9.61 -14.40 2.25
CA SER A 53 10.88 -13.98 1.64
C SER A 53 12.04 -14.05 2.66
N TRP A 54 11.83 -13.54 3.87
CA TRP A 54 12.85 -13.61 4.93
C TRP A 54 13.19 -15.06 5.30
N GLY A 55 12.19 -15.95 5.38
CA GLY A 55 12.38 -17.38 5.62
C GLY A 55 13.15 -18.08 4.50
N GLN A 56 12.95 -17.69 3.23
CA GLN A 56 13.73 -18.20 2.10
C GLN A 56 15.19 -17.74 2.16
N PHE A 57 15.43 -16.51 2.61
CA PHE A 57 16.77 -15.98 2.81
C PHE A 57 17.57 -16.77 3.86
N TYR A 58 16.95 -17.10 5.01
CA TYR A 58 17.59 -17.92 6.04
C TYR A 58 17.92 -19.35 5.57
N LYS A 59 17.21 -19.86 4.56
CA LYS A 59 17.47 -21.16 3.94
C LYS A 59 18.62 -21.13 2.92
N GLY A 60 19.25 -19.97 2.70
CA GLY A 60 20.38 -19.82 1.78
C GLY A 60 19.99 -19.79 0.30
N VAL A 61 18.72 -19.53 -0.01
CA VAL A 61 18.28 -19.33 -1.40
C VAL A 61 18.74 -17.94 -1.86
N ASN A 62 19.27 -17.85 -3.08
CA ASN A 62 19.74 -16.59 -3.66
C ASN A 62 18.64 -15.51 -3.59
N PRO A 63 18.89 -14.36 -2.94
CA PRO A 63 17.89 -13.30 -2.77
C PRO A 63 17.69 -12.44 -4.00
N MET A 64 18.65 -12.46 -4.94
CA MET A 64 18.68 -11.59 -6.11
C MET A 64 17.43 -11.71 -7.01
N PRO A 65 16.93 -12.91 -7.36
CA PRO A 65 15.75 -13.05 -8.20
C PRO A 65 14.48 -12.53 -7.52
N MET A 66 14.35 -12.77 -6.21
CA MET A 66 13.17 -12.37 -5.43
C MET A 66 13.10 -10.85 -5.26
N LEU A 67 14.25 -10.21 -5.06
CA LEU A 67 14.38 -8.75 -5.01
C LEU A 67 14.06 -8.12 -6.37
N LEU A 68 14.58 -8.67 -7.47
CA LEU A 68 14.30 -8.21 -8.82
C LEU A 68 12.81 -8.32 -9.17
N ILE A 69 12.19 -9.47 -8.87
CA ILE A 69 10.76 -9.68 -9.11
C ILE A 69 9.92 -8.72 -8.25
N GLY A 70 10.30 -8.49 -6.99
CA GLY A 70 9.64 -7.53 -6.11
C GLY A 70 9.71 -6.09 -6.66
N VAL A 71 10.91 -5.60 -7.01
CA VAL A 71 11.10 -4.24 -7.56
C VAL A 71 10.37 -4.07 -8.88
N PHE A 72 10.69 -4.89 -9.87
CA PHE A 72 10.18 -4.69 -11.23
C PHE A 72 8.69 -5.05 -11.30
N GLY A 73 8.26 -6.09 -10.60
CA GLY A 73 6.85 -6.47 -10.53
C GLY A 73 6.00 -5.44 -9.78
N GLY A 74 6.49 -4.94 -8.64
CA GLY A 74 5.84 -3.87 -7.88
C GLY A 74 5.76 -2.57 -8.67
N LEU A 75 6.86 -2.14 -9.29
CA LEU A 75 6.91 -0.92 -10.10
C LEU A 75 5.95 -0.98 -11.30
N VAL A 76 5.93 -2.10 -12.04
CA VAL A 76 5.03 -2.27 -13.18
C VAL A 76 3.57 -2.22 -12.72
N LEU A 77 3.21 -2.92 -11.65
CA LEU A 77 1.86 -2.88 -11.12
C LEU A 77 1.47 -1.48 -10.62
N ALA A 78 2.38 -0.77 -9.96
CA ALA A 78 2.16 0.61 -9.53
C ALA A 78 1.88 1.54 -10.72
N LEU A 79 2.66 1.43 -11.79
CA LEU A 79 2.46 2.20 -13.02
C LEU A 79 1.12 1.85 -13.68
N VAL A 80 0.78 0.56 -13.79
CA VAL A 80 -0.50 0.13 -14.36
C VAL A 80 -1.68 0.68 -13.54
N MET A 81 -1.59 0.66 -12.21
CA MET A 81 -2.63 1.24 -11.35
C MET A 81 -2.74 2.76 -11.49
N ALA A 82 -1.62 3.46 -11.71
CA ALA A 82 -1.61 4.91 -11.93
C ALA A 82 -2.33 5.30 -13.24
N PHE A 83 -2.12 4.54 -14.32
CA PHE A 83 -2.77 4.80 -15.61
C PHE A 83 -4.19 4.22 -15.71
N LYS A 84 -4.47 3.08 -15.05
CA LYS A 84 -5.78 2.39 -15.08
C LYS A 84 -6.38 2.23 -13.68
N LYS A 85 -6.81 3.36 -13.10
CA LYS A 85 -7.38 3.42 -11.74
C LYS A 85 -8.58 2.49 -11.52
N GLN A 86 -9.38 2.21 -12.56
CA GLN A 86 -10.53 1.29 -12.48
C GLN A 86 -10.14 -0.16 -12.11
N TRP A 87 -8.90 -0.58 -12.42
CA TRP A 87 -8.42 -1.95 -12.20
C TRP A 87 -7.71 -2.10 -10.84
N SER A 88 -7.55 -1.00 -10.12
CA SER A 88 -6.87 -0.95 -8.83
C SER A 88 -7.44 -1.93 -7.79
N PRO A 89 -8.76 -2.16 -7.66
CA PRO A 89 -9.29 -3.11 -6.67
C PRO A 89 -8.82 -4.55 -6.90
N TYR A 90 -8.62 -4.95 -8.15
CA TYR A 90 -8.20 -6.31 -8.52
C TYR A 90 -6.68 -6.49 -8.49
N LEU A 91 -5.94 -5.43 -8.83
CA LEU A 91 -4.48 -5.44 -8.85
C LEU A 91 -3.87 -5.19 -7.47
N ALA A 92 -4.60 -4.57 -6.54
CA ALA A 92 -4.10 -4.24 -5.20
C ALA A 92 -3.61 -5.47 -4.40
N PRO A 93 -4.31 -6.62 -4.36
CA PRO A 93 -3.80 -7.83 -3.72
C PRO A 93 -2.48 -8.32 -4.33
N ALA A 94 -2.39 -8.34 -5.67
CA ALA A 94 -1.17 -8.76 -6.36
C ALA A 94 0.00 -7.80 -6.05
N PHE A 95 -0.28 -6.49 -6.03
CA PHE A 95 0.71 -5.49 -5.64
C PHE A 95 1.18 -5.66 -4.20
N ALA A 96 0.27 -5.89 -3.25
CA ALA A 96 0.61 -6.11 -1.84
C ALA A 96 1.53 -7.33 -1.65
N LEU A 97 1.31 -8.40 -2.40
CA LEU A 97 2.17 -9.59 -2.38
C LEU A 97 3.58 -9.30 -2.94
N LEU A 98 3.67 -8.59 -4.06
CA LEU A 98 4.96 -8.24 -4.66
C LEU A 98 5.76 -7.26 -3.79
N GLU A 99 5.09 -6.29 -3.18
CA GLU A 99 5.72 -5.38 -2.23
C GLU A 99 6.20 -6.11 -0.97
N GLY A 100 5.41 -7.03 -0.43
CA GLY A 100 5.86 -7.84 0.71
C GLY A 100 7.12 -8.66 0.38
N LEU A 101 7.20 -9.23 -0.83
CA LEU A 101 8.41 -9.88 -1.30
C LEU A 101 9.60 -8.93 -1.43
N PHE A 102 9.38 -7.72 -1.96
CA PHE A 102 10.43 -6.71 -2.09
C PHE A 102 10.98 -6.30 -0.72
N VAL A 103 10.11 -5.84 0.17
CA VAL A 103 10.49 -5.36 1.51
C VAL A 103 11.14 -6.47 2.33
N GLY A 104 10.62 -7.70 2.27
CA GLY A 104 11.21 -8.85 2.96
C GLY A 104 12.61 -9.20 2.44
N SER A 105 12.79 -9.18 1.11
CA SER A 105 14.09 -9.49 0.48
C SER A 105 15.14 -8.43 0.80
N VAL A 106 14.74 -7.15 0.78
CA VAL A 106 15.62 -6.03 1.12
C VAL A 106 16.01 -6.06 2.59
N SER A 107 15.04 -6.32 3.48
CA SER A 107 15.31 -6.42 4.92
C SER A 107 16.29 -7.55 5.22
N ALA A 108 16.09 -8.73 4.63
CA ALA A 108 16.98 -9.86 4.82
C ALA A 108 18.38 -9.63 4.21
N TYR A 109 18.46 -8.96 3.04
CA TYR A 109 19.73 -8.56 2.45
C TYR A 109 20.53 -7.63 3.37
N TYR A 110 19.89 -6.61 3.93
CA TYR A 110 20.54 -5.71 4.88
C TYR A 110 20.91 -6.41 6.18
N ASP A 111 20.09 -7.33 6.68
CA ASP A 111 20.40 -8.12 7.87
C ASP A 111 21.67 -8.96 7.66
N TYR A 112 21.84 -9.55 6.48
CA TYR A 112 23.08 -10.23 6.10
C TYR A 112 24.28 -9.29 5.95
N ALA A 113 24.10 -8.16 5.25
CA ALA A 113 25.17 -7.21 4.99
C ALA A 113 25.70 -6.55 6.27
N PHE A 114 24.82 -6.27 7.24
CA PHE A 114 25.17 -5.62 8.51
C PHE A 114 25.40 -6.59 9.67
N LYS A 115 25.34 -7.90 9.44
CA LYS A 115 25.52 -8.93 10.48
C LYS A 115 26.79 -8.75 11.31
N THR A 116 27.89 -8.31 10.68
CA THR A 116 29.20 -8.16 11.33
C THR A 116 29.29 -6.89 12.17
N SER A 117 28.60 -5.80 11.78
CA SER A 117 28.70 -4.51 12.46
C SER A 117 27.60 -4.33 13.52
N TYR A 118 26.38 -4.78 13.22
CA TYR A 118 25.21 -4.57 14.07
C TYR A 118 24.20 -5.72 13.93
N PRO A 119 24.40 -6.84 14.65
CA PRO A 119 23.50 -7.98 14.57
C PRO A 119 22.11 -7.64 15.11
N GLY A 120 21.06 -7.94 14.33
CA GLY A 120 19.67 -7.89 14.79
C GLY A 120 19.00 -6.51 14.79
N ILE A 121 19.68 -5.43 14.39
CA ILE A 121 19.04 -4.10 14.28
C ILE A 121 17.89 -4.11 13.29
N VAL A 122 18.02 -4.82 12.17
CA VAL A 122 16.97 -4.86 11.14
C VAL A 122 15.71 -5.54 11.67
N MET A 123 15.85 -6.64 12.42
CA MET A 123 14.71 -7.32 13.04
C MET A 123 14.01 -6.42 14.07
N GLN A 124 14.77 -5.67 14.88
CA GLN A 124 14.19 -4.71 15.83
C GLN A 124 13.47 -3.56 15.12
N ALA A 125 14.08 -2.98 14.09
CA ALA A 125 13.50 -1.89 13.31
C ALA A 125 12.19 -2.30 12.65
N VAL A 126 12.17 -3.46 11.97
CA VAL A 126 10.95 -4.00 11.35
C VAL A 126 9.91 -4.40 12.40
N GLY A 127 10.33 -4.97 13.53
CA GLY A 127 9.44 -5.28 14.63
C GLY A 127 8.71 -4.04 15.17
N LEU A 128 9.45 -2.95 15.40
CA LEU A 128 8.89 -1.69 15.88
C LEU A 128 7.92 -1.07 14.87
N THR A 129 8.22 -1.07 13.58
CA THR A 129 7.30 -0.53 12.56
C THR A 129 6.01 -1.34 12.47
N LEU A 130 6.09 -2.67 12.57
CA LEU A 130 4.92 -3.54 12.60
C LEU A 130 4.08 -3.31 13.87
N ILE A 131 4.71 -3.19 15.03
CA ILE A 131 4.01 -2.89 16.29
C ILE A 131 3.28 -1.56 16.20
N VAL A 132 3.95 -0.49 15.77
CA VAL A 132 3.33 0.84 15.64
C VAL A 132 2.15 0.80 14.67
N THR A 133 2.31 0.13 13.53
CA THR A 133 1.23 -0.02 12.53
C THR A 133 0.04 -0.78 13.11
N LEU A 134 0.28 -1.90 13.80
CA LEU A 134 -0.79 -2.70 14.43
C LEU A 134 -1.50 -1.95 15.55
N VAL A 135 -0.75 -1.25 16.40
CA VAL A 135 -1.32 -0.43 17.48
C VAL A 135 -2.22 0.65 16.88
N MET A 136 -1.74 1.38 15.88
CA MET A 136 -2.55 2.40 15.21
C MET A 136 -3.79 1.79 14.54
N TYR A 137 -3.64 0.66 13.86
CA TYR A 137 -4.77 -0.05 13.24
C TYR A 137 -5.86 -0.39 14.27
N VAL A 138 -5.48 -0.94 15.42
CA VAL A 138 -6.43 -1.29 16.49
C VAL A 138 -7.07 -0.04 17.11
N LEU A 139 -6.30 1.03 17.34
CA LEU A 139 -6.81 2.29 17.90
C LEU A 139 -7.85 2.95 16.98
N TYR A 140 -7.63 2.90 15.66
CA TYR A 140 -8.61 3.38 14.68
C TYR A 140 -9.83 2.45 14.61
N GLN A 141 -9.63 1.13 14.63
CA GLN A 141 -10.72 0.16 14.55
C GLN A 141 -11.66 0.26 15.77
N THR A 142 -11.10 0.46 16.96
CA THR A 142 -11.84 0.63 18.22
C THR A 142 -12.44 2.02 18.39
N ARG A 143 -12.22 2.94 17.43
CA ARG A 143 -12.66 4.34 17.49
C ARG A 143 -12.21 5.08 18.75
N ILE A 144 -11.10 4.65 19.36
CA ILE A 144 -10.44 5.42 20.43
C ILE A 144 -9.95 6.73 19.83
N ILE A 145 -9.33 6.66 18.65
CA ILE A 145 -9.03 7.82 17.82
C ILE A 145 -10.22 8.02 16.86
N ARG A 146 -10.89 9.16 16.98
CA ARG A 146 -11.99 9.58 16.10
C ARG A 146 -11.47 10.58 15.09
N VAL A 147 -11.75 10.34 13.82
CA VAL A 147 -11.50 11.20 12.65
C VAL A 147 -12.75 11.25 11.81
#